data_AF-A0A963HTV1-F1
#
_entry.id   AF-A0A963HTV1-F1
#
_cell.length_a   1.000
_cell.length_b   1.000
_cell.length_c   1.000
_cell.angle_alpha   90.00
_cell.angle_beta   90.00
_cell.angle_gamma   90.00
#
_symmetry.space_group_name_H-M   'P 1'
#
loop_
_entity.id
_entity.type
_entity.pdbx_description
1 polymer ?
#
loop_
_entity_poly.entity_id
_entity_poly.type
_entity_poly.pdbx_seq_one_letter_code
_entity_poly.pdbx_strand_id
1 'polypeptide(L)' 'MGPLYAIVFTGDLLDGFEPEQVKAQFGERFGLKPPQLAQMFSGRRITLKKGLDAEQARRYLAELAAMGL' A
#
# COMPACT_ATOMS: atom_id res chain seq x y z
N MET A 1 -5.79 20.59 -16.23
CA MET A 1 -5.08 19.54 -15.46
C MET A 1 -5.98 19.14 -14.31
N GLY A 2 -6.51 17.91 -14.33
CA GLY A 2 -7.27 17.37 -13.20
C GLY A 2 -6.36 17.15 -11.97
N PRO A 3 -6.92 16.96 -10.77
CA PRO A 3 -6.13 16.67 -9.59
C PRO A 3 -5.38 15.35 -9.76
N LEU A 4 -4.05 15.41 -9.63
CA LEU A 4 -3.20 14.22 -9.57
C LEU A 4 -3.20 13.70 -8.14
N TYR A 5 -3.56 12.44 -7.98
CA TYR A 5 -3.57 11.73 -6.72
C TYR A 5 -2.26 10.97 -6.53
N ALA A 6 -1.90 10.78 -5.26
CA ALA A 6 -0.81 9.91 -4.85
C ALA A 6 -1.32 8.96 -3.77
N ILE A 7 -0.96 7.69 -3.91
CA ILE A 7 -1.23 6.67 -2.91
C ILE A 7 -0.04 6.67 -1.96
N VAL A 8 -0.32 7.03 -0.71
CA VAL A 8 0.66 7.07 0.35
C VAL A 8 0.29 6.04 1.39
N PHE A 9 1.21 5.12 1.63
CA PHE A 9 1.13 4.16 2.71
C PHE A 9 1.88 4.72 3.94
N THR A 10 1.22 4.81 5.09
CA THR A 10 1.81 5.36 6.32
C THR A 10 2.39 4.29 7.25
N GLY A 11 2.17 3.01 6.95
CA GLY A 11 2.49 1.91 7.85
C GLY A 11 1.33 1.51 8.75
N ASP A 12 0.22 2.25 8.72
CA ASP A 12 -1.02 1.90 9.41
C ASP A 12 -1.78 0.84 8.62
N LEU A 13 -2.24 -0.17 9.34
CA LEU A 13 -2.99 -1.31 8.81
C LEU A 13 -4.45 -1.18 9.24
N LEU A 14 -5.36 -1.72 8.45
CA LEU A 14 -6.76 -1.79 8.85
C LEU A 14 -6.92 -2.66 10.09
N ASP A 15 -7.82 -2.26 11.00
CA ASP A 15 -8.15 -3.04 12.20
C ASP A 15 -8.52 -4.48 11.83
N GLY A 16 -7.81 -5.45 12.43
CA GLY A 16 -7.95 -6.87 12.14
C GLY A 16 -6.91 -7.45 11.18
N PHE A 17 -6.00 -6.64 10.64
CA PHE A 17 -4.89 -7.11 9.80
C PHE A 17 -3.55 -7.05 10.54
N GLU A 18 -2.91 -8.22 10.66
CA GLU A 18 -1.58 -8.34 11.26
C GLU A 18 -0.49 -7.85 10.28
N PRO A 19 0.47 -7.03 10.72
CA PRO A 19 1.54 -6.50 9.87
C PRO A 19 2.33 -7.60 9.18
N GLU A 20 2.58 -8.72 9.84
CA GLU A 20 3.30 -9.84 9.26
C GLU A 20 2.51 -10.53 8.15
N GLN A 21 1.20 -10.64 8.31
CA GLN A 21 0.30 -11.29 7.36
C GLN A 21 0.10 -10.43 6.11
N VAL A 22 -0.09 -9.11 6.28
CA VAL A 22 -0.15 -8.15 5.17
C VAL A 22 1.19 -8.11 4.44
N LYS A 23 2.33 -8.06 5.14
CA LYS A 23 3.65 -8.14 4.51
C LYS A 23 3.81 -9.39 3.67
N ALA A 24 3.42 -10.57 4.18
CA ALA A 24 3.51 -11.82 3.45
C ALA A 24 2.68 -11.79 2.15
N GLN A 25 1.39 -11.41 2.25
CA GLN A 25 0.53 -11.28 1.07
C GLN A 25 1.06 -10.25 0.07
N PHE A 26 1.54 -9.11 0.55
CA PHE A 26 2.06 -8.04 -0.29
C PHE A 26 3.37 -8.46 -0.98
N GLY A 27 4.23 -9.19 -0.26
CA GLY A 27 5.44 -9.81 -0.81
C GLY A 27 5.15 -10.79 -1.92
N GLU A 28 4.18 -11.68 -1.73
CA GLU A 28 3.79 -12.65 -2.75
C GLU A 28 3.12 -11.98 -3.96
N ARG A 29 2.22 -11.02 -3.73
CA ARG A 29 1.48 -10.31 -4.79
C ARG A 29 2.38 -9.42 -5.64
N PHE A 30 3.29 -8.68 -5.02
CA PHE A 30 4.13 -7.68 -5.69
C PHE A 30 5.57 -8.16 -5.94
N GLY A 31 5.92 -9.37 -5.51
CA GLY A 31 7.29 -9.89 -5.60
C GLY A 31 8.29 -9.11 -4.75
N LEU A 32 7.82 -8.49 -3.66
CA LEU A 32 8.66 -7.68 -2.77
C LEU A 32 9.39 -8.57 -1.76
N LYS A 33 10.67 -8.26 -1.50
CA LYS A 33 11.47 -9.03 -0.56
C LYS A 33 11.08 -8.70 0.90
N PRO A 34 11.18 -9.67 1.83
CA PRO A 34 10.95 -9.44 3.27
C PRO A 34 11.62 -8.19 3.86
N PRO A 35 12.89 -7.85 3.55
CA PRO A 35 13.51 -6.61 4.03
C PRO A 35 12.87 -5.34 3.47
N GLN A 36 12.40 -5.35 2.20
CA GLN A 36 11.72 -4.19 1.61
C GLN A 36 10.36 -3.97 2.27
N LEU A 37 9.65 -5.06 2.56
CA LEU A 37 8.39 -5.03 3.31
C LEU A 37 8.61 -4.57 4.75
N ALA A 38 9.61 -5.10 5.46
CA ALA A 38 9.93 -4.65 6.81
C ALA A 38 10.24 -3.15 6.85
N GLN A 39 10.99 -2.65 5.87
CA GLN A 39 11.31 -1.23 5.73
C GLN A 39 10.08 -0.39 5.34
N MET A 40 9.15 -0.95 4.57
CA MET A 40 7.92 -0.27 4.19
C MET A 40 6.95 -0.08 5.35
N PHE A 41 6.84 -1.08 6.19
CA PHE A 41 5.97 -1.11 7.35
C PHE A 41 6.69 -0.64 8.63
N SER A 42 7.85 0.03 8.52
CA SER A 42 8.57 0.57 9.67
C SER A 42 7.91 1.84 10.23
N GLY A 43 6.66 2.14 9.87
CA GLY A 43 5.95 3.37 10.23
C GLY A 43 6.42 4.61 9.45
N ARG A 44 7.11 4.44 8.32
CA ARG A 44 7.48 5.56 7.44
C ARG A 44 6.42 5.74 6.36
N ARG A 45 6.05 7.00 6.11
CA ARG A 45 5.26 7.39 4.93
C ARG A 45 6.00 7.04 3.65
N ILE A 46 5.41 6.18 2.82
CA ILE A 46 5.96 5.78 1.53
C ILE A 46 4.92 6.00 0.46
N THR A 47 5.35 6.65 -0.62
CA THR A 47 4.47 6.85 -1.78
C THR A 47 4.58 5.62 -2.68
N LEU A 48 3.51 4.82 -2.75
CA LEU A 48 3.43 3.64 -3.63
C LEU A 48 3.38 4.07 -5.10
N LYS A 49 2.58 5.10 -5.38
CA LYS A 49 2.31 5.59 -6.73
C LYS A 49 1.90 7.05 -6.67
N LYS A 50 2.34 7.86 -7.64
CA LYS A 50 1.97 9.27 -7.80
C LYS A 50 1.57 9.54 -9.25
N GLY A 51 0.78 10.61 -9.45
CA GLY A 51 0.31 10.98 -10.78
C GLY A 51 -0.87 10.13 -11.25
N LEU A 52 -1.67 9.63 -10.31
CA LEU A 52 -2.87 8.87 -10.62
C LEU A 52 -4.05 9.80 -10.83
N ASP A 53 -4.93 9.48 -11.78
CA ASP A 53 -6.25 10.10 -11.86
C ASP A 53 -7.18 9.56 -10.77
N ALA A 54 -8.29 10.26 -10.52
CA ALA A 54 -9.26 9.88 -9.50
C ALA A 54 -9.74 8.42 -9.63
N GLU A 55 -9.98 7.94 -10.86
CA GLU A 55 -10.36 6.55 -11.11
C GLU A 55 -9.24 5.55 -10.77
N GLN A 56 -8.02 5.84 -11.21
CA GLN A 56 -6.87 4.98 -10.96
C GLN A 56 -6.56 4.92 -9.46
N ALA A 57 -6.65 6.06 -8.77
CA ALA A 57 -6.47 6.14 -7.32
C ALA A 57 -7.52 5.30 -6.58
N ARG A 58 -8.80 5.35 -7.00
CA ARG A 58 -9.88 4.55 -6.41
C ARG A 58 -9.67 3.05 -6.63
N ARG A 59 -9.27 2.62 -7.84
CA ARG A 59 -8.93 1.21 -8.10
C ARG A 59 -7.77 0.75 -7.22
N TYR A 60 -6.71 1.55 -7.14
CA TYR A 60 -5.56 1.25 -6.28
C TYR A 60 -5.98 1.13 -4.81
N LEU A 61 -6.79 2.07 -4.31
CA LEU A 61 -7.34 2.02 -2.95
C LEU A 61 -8.16 0.75 -2.70
N ALA A 62 -9.02 0.35 -3.65
CA ALA A 62 -9.83 -0.86 -3.51
C ALA A 62 -8.97 -2.13 -3.49
N GLU A 63 -7.92 -2.21 -4.32
CA GLU A 63 -6.97 -3.32 -4.30
C GLU A 63 -6.20 -3.37 -2.98
N LEU A 64 -5.74 -2.22 -2.48
CA LEU A 64 -5.05 -2.11 -1.19
C LEU A 64 -5.96 -2.50 -0.02
N ALA A 65 -7.20 -2.00 0.01
CA ALA A 65 -8.19 -2.36 1.01
C ALA A 65 -8.50 -3.86 1.02
N ALA A 66 -8.57 -4.49 -0.16
CA ALA A 66 -8.74 -5.94 -0.27
C ALA A 66 -7.53 -6.74 0.26
N MET A 67 -6.36 -6.09 0.39
CA MET A 67 -5.14 -6.66 0.96
C MET A 67 -4.94 -6.32 2.45
N GLY A 68 -5.83 -5.53 3.05
CA GLY A 68 -5.74 -5.14 4.47
C GLY A 68 -5.07 -3.79 4.75
N LEU A 69 -5.02 -2.92 3.74
CA LEU A 69 -4.39 -1.59 3.77
C LEU A 69 -5.38 -0.43 3.64
#